data_AF-A0A3D1KMV2-F1
#
_entry.id   AF-A0A3D1KMV2-F1
#
_cell.length_a   1.000
_cell.length_b   1.000
_cell.length_c   1.000
_cell.angle_alpha   90.00
_cell.angle_beta   90.00
_cell.angle_gamma   90.00
#
_symmetry.space_group_name_H-M   'P 1'
#
loop_
_entity.id
_entity.type
_entity.pdbx_description
1 polymer ?
#
loop_
_entity_poly.entity_id
_entity_poly.type
_entity_poly.pdbx_seq_one_letter_code
_entity_poly.pdbx_strand_id
1 'polypeptide(L)'
;MSKIEEFLTVAQEQDIIKAIEVAEKNTSGEIRVHIEKITDLPPLQRALEVFHLLEMDKTDLRNGVLIYVAIESRKFAILGDEGIHSKVTENFWDAEKELMLSYFKTAEFSKGIELAILEVGKKLKEFFPYHSSDTDELSNEVSRG
;
A
#
# COMPACT_ATOMS: atom_id res chain seq x y z
N MET A 1 21.09 -13.79 1.89
CA MET A 1 20.41 -12.93 0.91
C MET A 1 18.93 -13.24 1.01
N SER A 2 18.14 -12.26 1.44
CA SER A 2 16.69 -12.40 1.55
C SER A 2 16.14 -12.56 0.13
N LYS A 3 15.30 -13.58 -0.10
CA LYS A 3 14.79 -13.98 -1.43
C LYS A 3 13.93 -12.92 -2.16
N ILE A 4 13.87 -11.69 -1.66
CA ILE A 4 13.12 -10.55 -2.19
C ILE A 4 14.02 -9.58 -2.97
N GLU A 5 15.35 -9.65 -2.79
CA GLU A 5 16.31 -9.02 -3.71
C GLU A 5 16.15 -9.54 -5.16
N GLU A 6 15.47 -10.69 -5.34
CA GLU A 6 15.09 -11.22 -6.65
C GLU A 6 13.96 -10.43 -7.34
N PHE A 7 13.19 -9.62 -6.61
CA PHE A 7 11.98 -8.97 -7.13
C PHE A 7 12.02 -7.44 -7.12
N LEU A 8 12.61 -6.86 -6.08
CA LEU A 8 12.92 -5.44 -6.05
C LEU A 8 14.40 -5.26 -5.79
N THR A 9 15.04 -4.49 -6.66
CA THR A 9 16.36 -3.96 -6.37
C THR A 9 16.28 -2.98 -5.20
N VAL A 10 17.40 -2.76 -4.51
CA VAL A 10 17.52 -1.77 -3.44
C VAL A 10 17.08 -0.37 -3.91
N ALA A 11 17.36 -0.01 -5.17
CA ALA A 11 16.94 1.27 -5.73
C ALA A 11 15.41 1.35 -5.86
N GLN A 12 14.76 0.30 -6.38
CA GLN A 12 13.31 0.24 -6.55
C GLN A 12 12.57 0.27 -5.20
N GLU A 13 13.10 -0.41 -4.20
CA GLU A 13 12.56 -0.36 -2.85
C GLU A 13 12.68 1.04 -2.25
N GLN A 14 13.83 1.69 -2.44
CA GLN A 14 14.02 3.07 -1.99
C GLN A 14 13.04 4.05 -2.69
N ASP A 15 12.73 3.82 -3.97
CA ASP A 15 11.77 4.63 -4.70
C ASP A 15 10.33 4.43 -4.19
N ILE A 16 9.98 3.20 -3.78
CA ILE A 16 8.71 2.92 -3.10
C ILE A 16 8.65 3.64 -1.75
N ILE A 17 9.69 3.54 -0.92
CA ILE A 17 9.75 4.23 0.39
C ILE A 17 9.58 5.74 0.21
N LYS A 18 10.28 6.35 -0.76
CA LYS A 18 10.12 7.78 -1.07
C LYS A 18 8.70 8.13 -1.52
N ALA A 19 8.04 7.25 -2.29
CA ALA A 19 6.67 7.49 -2.70
C ALA A 19 5.71 7.50 -1.51
N ILE A 20 5.92 6.63 -0.52
CA ILE A 20 5.17 6.61 0.74
C ILE A 20 5.37 7.93 1.49
N GLU A 21 6.63 8.33 1.72
CA GLU A 21 6.94 9.60 2.40
C GLU A 21 6.33 10.83 1.70
N VAL A 22 6.23 10.81 0.36
CA VAL A 22 5.60 11.89 -0.42
C VAL A 22 4.07 11.85 -0.28
N ALA A 23 3.48 10.67 -0.24
CA ALA A 23 2.04 10.49 -0.07
C ALA A 23 1.59 10.95 1.33
N GLU A 24 2.29 10.57 2.38
CA GLU A 24 1.97 10.94 3.77
C GLU A 24 2.19 12.42 4.08
N LYS A 25 3.05 13.12 3.32
CA LYS A 25 3.10 14.60 3.39
C LYS A 25 1.84 15.28 2.85
N ASN A 26 0.95 14.54 2.20
CA ASN A 26 -0.30 15.07 1.64
C ASN A 26 -1.53 14.69 2.47
N THR A 27 -1.46 13.65 3.30
CA THR A 27 -2.58 13.11 4.07
C THR A 27 -2.13 12.64 5.44
N SER A 28 -3.01 12.68 6.44
CA SER A 28 -2.75 12.01 7.72
C SER A 28 -2.98 10.49 7.67
N GLY A 29 -3.25 9.94 6.48
CA GLY A 29 -3.43 8.51 6.27
C GLY A 29 -2.10 7.83 6.02
N GLU A 30 -1.89 6.72 6.73
CA GLU A 30 -0.66 5.94 6.71
C GLU A 30 -0.70 4.90 5.59
N ILE A 31 0.36 4.79 4.79
CA ILE A 31 0.40 3.86 3.66
C ILE A 31 1.54 2.88 3.81
N ARG A 32 1.23 1.58 3.79
CA ARG A 32 2.24 0.52 3.86
C ARG A 32 2.16 -0.42 2.68
N VAL A 33 3.33 -0.92 2.28
CA VAL A 33 3.45 -1.93 1.22
C VAL A 33 3.92 -3.24 1.82
N HIS A 34 3.26 -4.35 1.45
CA HIS A 34 3.72 -5.69 1.76
C HIS A 34 3.91 -6.51 0.49
N ILE A 35 5.06 -7.17 0.41
CA ILE A 35 5.44 -7.99 -0.73
C ILE A 35 5.81 -9.39 -0.26
N GLU A 36 5.15 -10.38 -0.85
CA GLU A 36 5.48 -11.80 -0.68
C GLU A 36 5.58 -12.49 -2.05
N LYS A 37 6.16 -13.70 -2.07
CA LYS A 37 6.35 -14.41 -3.34
C LYS A 37 5.06 -15.00 -3.89
N ILE A 38 4.42 -15.83 -3.07
CA ILE A 38 3.30 -16.69 -3.46
C ILE A 38 2.25 -16.60 -2.37
N THR A 39 0.99 -16.61 -2.80
CA THR A 39 -0.14 -16.87 -1.93
C THR A 39 -1.16 -17.79 -2.60
N ASP A 40 -1.63 -18.77 -1.85
CA ASP A 40 -2.75 -19.61 -2.25
C ASP A 40 -4.10 -18.98 -1.88
N LEU A 41 -4.10 -18.05 -0.93
CA LEU A 41 -5.30 -17.37 -0.47
C LEU A 41 -5.82 -16.34 -1.49
N PRO A 42 -7.10 -15.95 -1.41
CA PRO A 42 -7.60 -14.76 -2.08
C PRO A 42 -6.83 -13.51 -1.62
N PRO A 43 -6.51 -12.56 -2.52
CA PRO A 43 -5.63 -11.43 -2.20
C PRO A 43 -6.15 -10.54 -1.08
N LEU A 44 -7.46 -10.28 -1.01
CA LEU A 44 -8.05 -9.49 0.08
C LEU A 44 -7.99 -10.22 1.42
N GLN A 45 -8.20 -11.54 1.43
CA GLN A 45 -8.11 -12.34 2.65
C GLN A 45 -6.68 -12.33 3.20
N ARG A 46 -5.68 -12.52 2.33
CA ARG A 46 -4.29 -12.47 2.74
C ARG A 46 -3.86 -11.06 3.16
N ALA A 47 -4.30 -10.03 2.44
CA ALA A 47 -4.07 -8.65 2.83
C ALA A 47 -4.62 -8.35 4.22
N LEU A 48 -5.81 -8.85 4.57
CA LEU A 48 -6.38 -8.68 5.92
C LEU A 48 -5.54 -9.37 7.00
N GLU A 49 -5.05 -10.59 6.75
CA GLU A 49 -4.12 -11.25 7.69
C GLU A 49 -2.86 -10.42 7.90
N VAL A 50 -2.25 -9.95 6.82
CA VAL A 50 -1.04 -9.12 6.86
C VAL A 50 -1.31 -7.79 7.56
N PHE A 51 -2.48 -7.17 7.33
CA PHE A 51 -2.88 -5.92 7.96
C PHE A 51 -2.83 -6.01 9.49
N HIS A 52 -3.39 -7.07 10.04
CA HIS A 52 -3.36 -7.34 11.49
C HIS A 52 -1.98 -7.76 11.99
N LEU A 53 -1.22 -8.56 11.22
CA LEU A 53 0.15 -8.94 11.57
C LEU A 53 1.08 -7.74 11.68
N LEU A 54 0.84 -6.72 10.85
CA LEU A 54 1.58 -5.47 10.82
C LEU A 54 1.02 -4.40 11.76
N GLU A 55 -0.01 -4.75 12.53
CA GLU A 55 -0.70 -3.87 13.49
C GLU A 55 -1.16 -2.55 12.87
N MET A 56 -1.54 -2.57 11.59
CA MET A 56 -1.93 -1.36 10.83
C MET A 56 -3.26 -0.77 11.29
N ASP A 57 -3.98 -1.50 12.13
CA ASP A 57 -5.21 -1.06 12.80
C ASP A 57 -4.94 -0.16 14.01
N LYS A 58 -3.68 0.05 14.39
CA LYS A 58 -3.25 0.94 15.48
C LYS A 58 -2.99 2.39 15.01
N THR A 59 -3.91 2.93 14.21
CA THR A 59 -3.93 4.36 13.84
C THR A 59 -5.08 5.05 14.56
N ASP A 60 -4.88 6.28 15.04
CA ASP A 60 -5.89 7.02 15.81
C ASP A 60 -7.19 7.23 14.99
N LEU A 61 -7.05 7.43 13.69
CA LEU A 61 -8.16 7.69 12.77
C LEU A 61 -8.61 6.47 11.97
N ARG A 62 -8.05 5.29 12.23
CA ARG A 62 -8.36 4.05 11.51
C ARG A 62 -8.25 4.24 9.99
N ASN A 63 -7.15 4.87 9.58
CA ASN A 63 -6.92 5.37 8.22
C ASN A 63 -5.64 4.80 7.59
N GLY A 64 -5.19 3.64 8.06
CA GLY A 64 -4.12 2.88 7.43
C GLY A 64 -4.54 2.22 6.12
N VAL A 65 -3.66 2.22 5.12
CA VAL A 65 -3.84 1.54 3.83
C VAL A 65 -2.69 0.56 3.58
N LEU A 66 -3.02 -0.70 3.35
CA LEU A 66 -2.10 -1.73 2.92
C LEU A 66 -2.21 -1.98 1.42
N ILE A 67 -1.10 -1.81 0.71
CA ILE A 67 -0.91 -2.31 -0.65
C ILE A 67 -0.20 -3.66 -0.55
N TYR A 68 -0.94 -4.72 -0.82
CA TYR A 68 -0.48 -6.10 -0.77
C TYR A 68 -0.18 -6.63 -2.17
N VAL A 69 0.99 -7.25 -2.37
CA VAL A 69 1.40 -7.83 -3.66
C VAL A 69 2.04 -9.21 -3.47
N ALA A 70 1.50 -10.22 -4.14
CA ALA A 70 2.10 -11.55 -4.32
C ALA A 70 2.55 -11.74 -5.77
N ILE A 71 3.86 -11.67 -5.99
CA ILE A 71 4.44 -11.46 -7.32
C ILE A 71 4.29 -12.70 -8.22
N GLU A 72 4.68 -13.88 -7.74
CA GLU A 72 4.61 -15.11 -8.54
C GLU A 72 3.15 -15.56 -8.74
N SER A 73 2.28 -15.31 -7.75
CA SER A 73 0.85 -15.57 -7.87
C SER A 73 0.11 -14.55 -8.73
N ARG A 74 0.75 -13.43 -9.11
CA ARG A 74 0.14 -12.30 -9.83
C ARG A 74 -1.15 -11.80 -9.17
N LYS A 75 -1.14 -11.77 -7.84
CA LYS A 75 -2.27 -11.35 -7.00
C LYS A 75 -1.89 -10.08 -6.27
N PHE A 76 -2.82 -9.13 -6.16
CA PHE A 76 -2.62 -7.93 -5.38
C PHE A 76 -3.95 -7.43 -4.81
N ALA A 77 -3.88 -6.62 -3.77
CA ALA A 77 -5.02 -5.97 -3.15
C ALA A 77 -4.61 -4.62 -2.56
N ILE A 78 -5.57 -3.70 -2.51
CA ILE A 78 -5.49 -2.46 -1.74
C ILE A 78 -6.54 -2.58 -0.65
N LEU A 79 -6.12 -2.52 0.61
CA LEU A 79 -6.98 -2.65 1.77
C LEU A 79 -6.84 -1.39 2.63
N GLY A 80 -7.94 -0.64 2.77
CA GLY A 80 -8.02 0.46 3.72
C GLY A 80 -8.75 0.03 4.99
N ASP A 81 -8.37 0.62 6.12
CA ASP A 81 -9.02 0.39 7.40
C ASP A 81 -10.43 1.02 7.48
N GLU A 82 -11.15 0.75 8.57
CA GLU A 82 -12.55 1.08 8.78
C GLU A 82 -12.85 2.59 8.67
N GLY A 83 -11.94 3.45 9.11
CA GLY A 83 -12.08 4.90 9.02
C GLY A 83 -12.12 5.39 7.57
N ILE A 84 -11.40 4.73 6.67
CA ILE A 84 -11.49 5.00 5.23
C ILE A 84 -12.75 4.37 4.66
N HIS A 85 -13.00 3.09 4.96
CA HIS A 85 -14.12 2.34 4.42
C HIS A 85 -15.48 3.02 4.70
N SER A 86 -15.64 3.60 5.88
CA SER A 86 -16.85 4.34 6.27
C SER A 86 -17.08 5.66 5.52
N LYS A 87 -16.06 6.20 4.84
CA LYS A 87 -16.10 7.49 4.13
C LYS A 87 -16.13 7.37 2.60
N VAL A 88 -15.80 6.20 2.05
CA VAL A 88 -15.59 6.02 0.61
C VAL A 88 -16.56 5.00 0.01
N THR A 89 -16.72 5.01 -1.31
CA THR A 89 -17.57 4.07 -2.05
C THR A 89 -16.84 2.75 -2.33
N GLU A 90 -17.58 1.69 -2.65
CA GLU A 90 -17.00 0.36 -2.92
C GLU A 90 -15.98 0.36 -4.09
N ASN A 91 -16.15 1.25 -5.06
CA ASN A 91 -15.29 1.39 -6.23
C ASN A 91 -14.12 2.38 -6.02
N PHE A 92 -13.87 2.83 -4.79
CA PHE A 92 -12.90 3.88 -4.51
C PHE A 92 -11.49 3.56 -5.00
N TRP A 93 -11.07 2.29 -4.93
CA TRP A 93 -9.73 1.84 -5.33
C TRP A 93 -9.64 1.31 -6.78
N ASP A 94 -10.70 1.37 -7.57
CA ASP A 94 -10.73 0.74 -8.89
C ASP A 94 -9.70 1.34 -9.85
N ALA A 95 -9.51 2.66 -9.81
CA ALA A 95 -8.53 3.34 -10.64
C ALA A 95 -7.08 2.93 -10.29
N GLU A 96 -6.75 2.80 -9.01
CA GLU A 96 -5.43 2.39 -8.53
C GLU A 96 -5.16 0.93 -8.88
N LYS A 97 -6.17 0.07 -8.74
CA LYS A 97 -6.06 -1.34 -9.14
C LYS A 97 -5.81 -1.47 -10.64
N GLU A 98 -6.53 -0.74 -11.48
CA GLU A 98 -6.31 -0.73 -12.94
C GLU A 98 -4.94 -0.15 -13.31
N LEU A 99 -4.50 0.90 -12.61
CA LEU A 99 -3.16 1.48 -12.77
C LEU A 99 -2.08 0.43 -12.49
N MET A 100 -2.12 -0.21 -11.32
CA MET A 100 -1.17 -1.27 -10.97
C MET A 100 -1.21 -2.42 -11.98
N LEU A 101 -2.41 -2.86 -12.36
CA LEU A 101 -2.58 -3.92 -13.34
C LEU A 101 -1.94 -3.60 -14.69
N SER A 102 -2.00 -2.34 -15.14
CA SER A 102 -1.39 -1.90 -16.40
C SER A 102 0.13 -2.06 -16.41
N TYR A 103 0.81 -1.69 -15.32
CA TYR A 103 2.26 -1.85 -15.15
C TYR A 103 2.65 -3.31 -14.86
N PHE A 104 1.81 -4.07 -14.16
CA PHE A 104 2.10 -5.47 -13.86
C PHE A 104 2.08 -6.33 -15.14
N LYS A 105 1.26 -5.95 -16.14
CA LYS A 105 1.26 -6.58 -17.47
C LYS A 105 2.59 -6.39 -18.22
N THR A 106 3.32 -5.31 -17.96
CA THR A 106 4.65 -5.03 -18.56
C THR A 106 5.81 -5.44 -17.65
N ALA A 107 5.53 -6.14 -16.53
CA ALA A 107 6.50 -6.51 -15.50
C ALA A 107 7.18 -5.32 -14.78
N GLU A 108 6.57 -4.14 -14.84
CA GLU A 108 7.04 -2.91 -14.18
C GLU A 108 6.44 -2.77 -12.77
N PHE A 109 6.59 -3.80 -11.93
CA PHE A 109 5.94 -3.89 -10.61
C PHE A 109 6.24 -2.71 -9.70
N SER A 110 7.52 -2.37 -9.54
CA SER A 110 7.96 -1.25 -8.71
C SER A 110 7.28 0.06 -9.13
N LYS A 111 7.21 0.33 -10.45
CA LYS A 111 6.61 1.56 -10.95
C LYS A 111 5.10 1.59 -10.74
N GLY A 112 4.43 0.45 -10.94
CA GLY A 112 3.01 0.30 -10.64
C GLY A 112 2.69 0.57 -9.17
N ILE A 113 3.50 0.04 -8.25
CA ILE A 113 3.35 0.27 -6.80
C ILE A 113 3.61 1.74 -6.45
N GLU A 114 4.71 2.32 -6.92
CA GLU A 114 5.07 3.73 -6.69
C GLU A 114 3.93 4.67 -7.09
N LEU A 115 3.40 4.52 -8.31
CA LEU A 115 2.32 5.37 -8.80
C LEU A 115 1.01 5.14 -8.04
N ALA A 116 0.70 3.91 -7.66
CA ALA A 116 -0.48 3.62 -6.86
C ALA A 116 -0.40 4.31 -5.49
N ILE A 117 0.74 4.27 -4.81
CA ILE A 117 0.95 4.96 -3.52
C ILE A 117 0.68 6.46 -3.65
N LEU A 118 1.20 7.08 -4.71
CA LEU A 118 1.00 8.51 -4.95
C LEU A 118 -0.47 8.86 -5.20
N GLU A 119 -1.20 8.03 -5.97
CA GLU A 119 -2.63 8.23 -6.20
C GLU A 119 -3.47 7.96 -4.94
N VAL A 120 -3.13 6.94 -4.15
CA VAL A 120 -3.74 6.66 -2.84
C VAL A 120 -3.59 7.87 -1.93
N GLY A 121 -2.38 8.43 -1.77
CA GLY A 121 -2.15 9.61 -0.93
C GLY A 121 -2.95 10.83 -1.38
N LYS A 122 -3.07 11.07 -2.69
CA LYS A 122 -3.91 12.14 -3.25
C LYS A 122 -5.38 11.95 -2.91
N LYS A 123 -5.90 10.73 -3.03
CA LYS A 123 -7.28 10.41 -2.70
C LYS A 123 -7.56 10.55 -1.21
N LEU A 124 -6.65 10.06 -0.36
CA LEU A 124 -6.79 10.13 1.09
C LEU A 124 -6.78 11.56 1.61
N LYS A 125 -6.03 12.47 0.98
CA LYS A 125 -6.00 13.91 1.32
C LYS A 125 -7.38 14.56 1.36
N GLU A 126 -8.33 14.12 0.54
CA GLU A 126 -9.69 14.66 0.53
C GLU A 126 -10.47 14.34 1.82
N PHE A 127 -10.17 13.21 2.45
CA PHE A 127 -10.89 12.68 3.63
C PHE A 127 -10.10 12.81 4.94
N PHE A 128 -8.77 12.88 4.82
CA PHE A 128 -7.77 12.87 5.87
C PHE A 128 -6.63 13.84 5.48
N PRO A 129 -6.89 15.15 5.42
CA PRO A 129 -5.87 16.12 5.03
C PRO A 129 -4.72 16.13 6.05
N TYR A 130 -3.49 16.33 5.56
CA TYR A 130 -2.33 16.46 6.44
C TYR A 130 -2.48 17.65 7.41
N HIS A 131 -2.13 17.44 8.67
CA HIS A 131 -2.10 18.46 9.71
C HIS A 131 -0.66 18.65 10.23
N SER A 132 -0.27 19.87 10.62
CA SER A 132 1.10 20.12 11.12
C SER A 132 1.41 19.45 12.46
N SER A 133 0.40 18.91 13.14
CA SER A 133 0.51 18.13 14.37
C SER A 133 0.46 16.62 14.13
N ASP A 134 0.43 16.21 12.85
CA ASP A 134 0.35 14.82 12.46
C ASP A 134 1.66 14.10 12.78
N THR A 135 1.55 12.88 13.28
CA THR A 135 2.67 12.06 13.72
C THR A 135 2.70 10.82 12.84
N ASP A 136 3.86 10.46 12.34
CA ASP A 136 4.08 9.23 11.57
C ASP A 136 3.76 8.01 12.47
N GLU A 137 2.59 7.40 12.28
CA GLU A 137 2.04 6.36 13.16
C GLU A 137 2.53 4.95 12.79
N LEU A 138 2.78 4.70 11.50
CA LEU A 138 3.22 3.41 10.98
C LEU A 138 4.64 3.49 10.39
N SER A 139 5.21 2.34 10.08
CA SER A 139 6.52 2.28 9.44
C SER A 139 6.38 2.37 7.92
N ASN A 140 7.19 3.27 7.34
CA ASN A 140 7.37 3.47 5.91
C ASN A 140 8.23 2.41 5.22
N GLU A 141 8.71 1.41 5.97
CA GLU A 141 9.45 0.28 5.42
C GLU A 141 8.53 -0.71 4.69
N VAL A 142 9.03 -1.22 3.56
CA VAL A 142 8.36 -2.30 2.81
C VAL A 142 8.42 -3.60 3.62
N SER A 143 7.24 -4.08 4.00
CA SER A 143 7.08 -5.34 4.72
C SER A 143 7.21 -6.54 3.77
N ARG A 144 7.68 -7.68 4.31
CA ARG A 144 8.11 -8.85 3.54
C ARG A 144 7.56 -10.15 4.11
N GLY A 145 7.11 -11.05 3.24
CA GLY A 145 6.53 -12.36 3.57
C GLY A 145 7.11 -13.53 2.76
#